data_AF-A0A0D5CKM5-F1
#
_entry.id   AF-A0A0D5CKM5-F1
#
_cell.length_a   1.000
_cell.length_b   1.000
_cell.length_c   1.000
_cell.angle_alpha   90.00
_cell.angle_beta   90.00
_cell.angle_gamma   90.00
#
_symmetry.space_group_name_H-M   'P 1'
#
loop_
_entity.id
_entity.type
_entity.pdbx_description
1 polymer ?
#
loop_
_entity_poly.entity_id
_entity_poly.type
_entity_poly.pdbx_seq_one_letter_code
_entity_poly.pdbx_strand_id
1 'polypeptide(L)' 'MRRAKASDRTTVIHVESGPLVYGPDVEGWWDVPVAGVSELTSTQAAHTEYVQRKTAQRPLLG' A
#
# COMPACT_ATOMS: atom_id res chain seq x y z
N MET A 1 -15.22 -13.74 10.95
CA MET A 1 -14.56 -13.15 12.14
C MET A 1 -15.11 -13.60 13.49
N ARG A 2 -16.42 -13.55 13.79
CA ARG A 2 -16.96 -13.90 15.14
C ARG A 2 -16.44 -15.23 15.73
N ARG A 3 -16.39 -16.29 14.91
CA ARG A 3 -15.85 -17.60 15.33
C ARG A 3 -14.37 -17.57 15.70
N ALA A 4 -13.53 -16.92 14.88
CA ALA A 4 -12.10 -16.78 15.17
C ALA A 4 -11.84 -15.98 16.44
N LYS A 5 -12.62 -14.91 16.69
CA LYS A 5 -12.54 -14.11 17.92
C LYS A 5 -12.93 -14.88 19.19
N ALA A 6 -13.74 -15.92 19.07
CA ALA A 6 -14.19 -16.75 20.19
C ALA A 6 -13.28 -17.96 20.45
N SER A 7 -12.22 -18.16 19.66
CA SER A 7 -11.34 -19.31 19.79
C SER A 7 -10.32 -19.11 20.91
N ASP A 8 -10.09 -20.18 21.67
CA ASP A 8 -9.06 -20.31 22.71
C ASP A 8 -7.67 -20.66 22.16
N ARG A 9 -7.56 -20.84 20.84
CA ARG A 9 -6.33 -21.22 20.13
C ARG A 9 -6.04 -20.27 18.98
N THR A 10 -4.76 -20.21 18.60
CA THR A 10 -4.33 -19.45 17.42
C THR A 10 -5.12 -19.91 16.18
N THR A 11 -5.77 -18.95 15.54
CA THR A 11 -6.65 -19.18 14.39
C THR A 11 -6.18 -18.31 13.23
N VAL A 12 -5.90 -18.94 12.09
CA VAL A 12 -5.63 -18.25 10.82
C VAL A 12 -6.90 -18.27 9.99
N ILE A 13 -7.24 -17.12 9.40
CA ILE A 13 -8.33 -17.02 8.42
C ILE A 13 -7.68 -16.89 7.05
N HIS A 14 -7.74 -17.97 6.26
CA HIS A 14 -7.34 -17.94 4.87
C HIS A 14 -8.50 -17.39 4.02
N VAL A 15 -8.22 -16.39 3.20
CA VAL A 15 -9.18 -15.81 2.26
C VAL A 15 -8.58 -15.96 0.87
N GLU A 16 -9.27 -16.69 0.00
CA GLU A 16 -8.90 -16.80 -1.40
C GLU A 16 -9.45 -15.58 -2.16
N SER A 17 -8.56 -14.75 -2.68
CA SER A 17 -8.90 -13.64 -3.57
C SER A 17 -8.51 -13.99 -5.00
N GLY A 18 -9.40 -13.74 -5.95
CA GLY A 18 -9.09 -13.91 -7.36
C GLY A 18 -7.99 -12.92 -7.79
N PRO A 19 -6.88 -13.38 -8.39
CA PRO A 19 -5.75 -12.51 -8.74
C PRO A 19 -6.06 -11.52 -9.87
N LEU A 20 -7.17 -11.73 -10.58
CA LEU A 20 -7.65 -10.88 -11.67
C LEU A 20 -8.75 -9.91 -11.22
N VAL A 21 -9.20 -10.02 -9.97
CA VAL A 21 -10.19 -9.10 -9.41
C VAL A 21 -9.42 -7.95 -8.77
N TYR A 22 -9.42 -6.81 -9.45
CA TYR A 22 -8.93 -5.58 -8.85
C TYR A 22 -9.73 -5.29 -7.58
N GLY A 23 -9.01 -5.01 -6.49
CA GLY A 23 -9.64 -4.45 -5.30
C GLY A 23 -10.27 -3.09 -5.62
N PRO A 24 -11.17 -2.59 -4.77
CA PRO A 24 -11.57 -1.18 -4.84
C PRO A 24 -10.32 -0.30 -4.81
N ASP A 25 -10.38 0.90 -5.40
CA ASP A 25 -9.27 1.85 -5.37
C ASP A 25 -8.79 2.00 -3.92
N VAL A 26 -7.59 1.49 -3.65
CA VAL A 26 -7.01 1.52 -2.32
C VAL A 26 -6.28 2.85 -2.19
N GLU A 27 -6.86 3.77 -1.42
CA GLU A 27 -6.06 4.76 -0.72
C GLU A 27 -5.24 3.99 0.33
N GLY A 28 -4.11 3.42 -0.11
CA GLY A 28 -3.19 2.70 0.75
C GLY A 28 -2.85 3.55 1.96
N TRP A 29 -3.01 2.99 3.16
CA TRP A 29 -2.74 3.71 4.41
C TRP A 29 -1.25 4.01 4.64
N TRP A 30 -0.37 3.46 3.79
CA TRP A 30 1.07 3.68 3.78
C TRP A 30 1.51 4.14 2.39
N ASP A 31 2.47 5.06 2.35
CA ASP A 31 3.04 5.60 1.12
C ASP A 31 3.95 4.57 0.44
N VAL A 32 3.81 4.39 -0.88
CA VAL A 32 4.66 3.49 -1.67
C VAL A 32 5.62 4.34 -2.51
N PRO A 33 6.92 4.37 -2.19
CA PRO A 33 7.86 5.21 -2.93
C PRO A 33 7.99 4.79 -4.39
N VAL A 34 8.07 5.78 -5.28
CA VAL A 34 8.44 5.54 -6.68
C VAL A 34 9.96 5.26 -6.76
N ALA A 35 10.35 4.24 -7.53
CA ALA A 35 11.75 3.87 -7.72
C ALA A 35 12.62 5.06 -8.16
N GLY A 36 13.78 5.23 -7.50
CA GLY A 36 14.69 6.36 -7.76
C GLY A 36 15.61 6.19 -8.97
N VAL A 37 15.75 4.96 -9.50
CA VAL A 37 16.53 4.67 -10.71
C VAL A 37 15.67 3.79 -11.62
N SER A 38 15.53 4.23 -12.88
CA SER A 38 14.82 3.49 -13.93
C SER A 38 15.28 4.02 -15.29
N GLU A 39 15.36 3.15 -16.28
CA GLU A 39 15.59 3.55 -17.67
C GLU A 39 14.29 4.04 -18.35
N LEU A 40 13.12 3.75 -17.76
CA LEU A 40 11.83 4.16 -18.29
C LEU A 40 11.55 5.63 -17.97
N THR A 41 11.32 6.44 -19.00
CA THR A 41 10.97 7.86 -18.88
C THR A 41 9.74 8.10 -18.00
N SER A 42 8.74 7.22 -18.10
CA SER A 42 7.52 7.33 -17.28
C SER A 42 7.80 7.17 -15.79
N THR A 43 8.70 6.26 -15.41
CA THR A 43 9.11 6.07 -14.02
C THR A 43 9.93 7.26 -13.52
N GLN A 44 10.81 7.82 -14.34
CA GLN A 44 11.59 9.00 -13.98
C GLN A 44 10.69 10.23 -13.72
N ALA A 45 9.68 10.43 -14.58
CA ALA A 45 8.68 11.48 -14.40
C ALA A 45 7.86 11.26 -13.12
N ALA A 46 7.38 10.03 -12.89
CA ALA A 46 6.63 9.67 -11.68
C ALA A 46 7.47 9.85 -10.40
N HIS A 47 8.78 9.57 -10.45
CA HIS A 47 9.68 9.77 -9.32
C HIS A 47 9.85 11.25 -9.00
N THR A 48 10.00 12.08 -10.03
CA THR A 48 10.13 13.53 -9.87
C THR A 48 8.89 14.12 -9.20
N GLU A 49 7.70 13.72 -9.67
CA GLU A 49 6.44 14.14 -9.08
C GLU A 49 6.24 13.62 -7.66
N TYR A 50 6.63 12.36 -7.40
CA TYR A 50 6.62 11.77 -6.07
C TYR A 50 7.46 12.59 -5.07
N VAL A 51 8.70 12.93 -5.43
CA VAL A 51 9.60 13.73 -4.58
C VAL A 51 9.01 15.11 -4.28
N GLN A 52 8.41 15.77 -5.28
CA GLN A 52 7.74 17.05 -5.09
C GLN A 52 6.54 16.95 -4.15
N ARG A 53 5.67 15.94 -4.32
CA ARG A 53 4.52 15.74 -3.42
C ARG A 53 4.95 15.41 -1.99
N LYS A 54 6.06 14.69 -1.82
CA LYS A 54 6.59 14.32 -0.51
C LYS A 54 6.91 15.54 0.35
N THR A 55 7.31 16.68 -0.23
CA THR A 55 7.61 17.89 0.54
C THR A 55 6.38 18.52 1.18
N ALA A 56 5.17 18.20 0.69
CA ALA A 56 3.92 18.65 1.29
C ALA A 56 3.43 17.73 2.43
N GLN A 57 4.06 16.57 2.63
CA GLN A 57 3.70 15.66 3.72
C GLN A 57 4.03 16.31 5.07
N ARG A 58 3.07 16.24 6.01
CA ARG A 58 3.28 16.73 7.37
C ARG A 58 4.18 15.75 8.13
N PRO A 59 5.12 16.23 8.95
CA PRO A 59 5.91 15.35 9.80
C PRO A 59 4.99 14.60 10.77
N LEU A 60 5.37 13.37 11.12
CA LEU A 60 4.71 12.62 12.17
C LEU A 60 4.85 13.40 13.49
N LEU A 61 3.75 13.89 14.03
CA LEU A 61 3.69 14.46 15.37
C LEU A 61 3.43 13.29 16.32
N GLY A 62 4.41 12.98 17.17
CA GLY A 62 4.39 11.86 18.11
C GLY A 62 3.41 12.03 19.26
#